data_AF-A0A6A6GF00-F1
#
_entry.id   AF-A0A6A6GF00-F1
#
_cell.length_a   1.000
_cell.length_b   1.000
_cell.length_c   1.000
_cell.angle_alpha   90.00
_cell.angle_beta   90.00
_cell.angle_gamma   90.00
#
_symmetry.space_group_name_H-M   'P 1'
#
loop_
_entity.id
_entity.type
_entity.pdbx_description
1 polymer ?
#
loop_
_entity_poly.entity_id
_entity_poly.type
_entity_poly.pdbx_seq_one_letter_code
_entity_poly.pdbx_strand_id
1 'polypeptide(L)'
;MGQCSSAFTSETRRSSCPNICSYLLSDKRSIMAIAPLQAERRPCILYRTEVWDERHLWFNKSFDEAGNMVSRNPHTALNRRTMRRHLDISNRHPTPLLSFSSSWDSALARRRRYINHGAGDVSIIAIWVDSSDEIYDAYNEARELGLPNFEQYLDEYLVHHAVAAQEYSILAIFRGIAPEADAQIVLPRCRSTIPVPGGLPLLITDWIRQEMYAHTGVYNDLKLYTFLCSLSRIPVQKEMRNGQVRLKCLAPYFLASWTFNDV
;
A
#
# COMPACT_ATOMS: atom_id res chain seq x y z
N MET A 1 91.63 28.77 32.36
CA MET A 1 91.82 28.87 30.91
C MET A 1 90.53 28.43 30.25
N GLY A 2 89.75 29.41 29.77
CA GLY A 2 88.52 29.15 29.05
C GLY A 2 88.69 29.55 27.59
N GLN A 3 88.03 28.84 26.69
CA GLN A 3 87.35 29.39 25.51
C GLN A 3 86.60 28.30 24.73
N CYS A 4 85.67 28.79 23.89
CA CYS A 4 84.90 28.16 22.82
C CYS A 4 83.48 27.69 23.20
N SER A 5 82.42 28.51 23.01
CA SER A 5 81.80 29.03 21.75
C SER A 5 80.80 28.00 21.17
N SER A 6 79.49 28.25 21.34
CA SER A 6 78.50 28.64 20.30
C SER A 6 77.87 27.41 19.63
N ALA A 7 76.64 27.35 19.10
CA ALA A 7 75.46 28.20 19.01
C ALA A 7 74.24 27.30 18.71
N PHE A 8 73.04 27.84 18.93
CA PHE A 8 71.70 27.43 18.48
C PHE A 8 71.61 26.75 17.09
N THR A 9 70.71 25.75 16.93
CA THR A 9 69.43 25.90 16.19
C THR A 9 68.58 24.61 16.12
N SER A 10 67.26 24.86 16.20
CA SER A 10 66.09 24.15 15.65
C SER A 10 65.67 22.76 16.15
N GLU A 11 64.56 22.80 16.89
CA GLU A 11 63.50 21.79 16.99
C GLU A 11 62.99 21.32 15.62
N THR A 12 62.74 20.02 15.47
CA THR A 12 61.45 19.50 14.98
C THR A 12 61.29 18.05 15.47
N ARG A 13 60.54 17.85 16.55
CA ARG A 13 60.12 16.51 17.00
C ARG A 13 59.10 15.95 16.02
N ARG A 14 59.46 14.88 15.32
CA ARG A 14 58.50 14.02 14.62
C ARG A 14 57.66 13.28 15.66
N SER A 15 56.41 13.71 15.85
CA SER A 15 55.42 12.91 16.59
C SER A 15 54.99 11.75 15.69
N SER A 16 55.22 10.52 16.15
CA SER A 16 54.68 9.31 15.55
C SER A 16 53.15 9.30 15.67
N CYS A 17 52.45 9.47 14.55
CA CYS A 17 51.03 9.14 14.48
C CYS A 17 50.87 7.62 14.60
N PRO A 18 50.03 7.10 15.52
CA PRO A 18 49.60 5.72 15.44
C PRO A 18 48.69 5.56 14.21
N ASN A 19 48.87 4.46 13.48
CA ASN A 19 48.11 4.05 12.31
C ASN A 19 46.59 4.06 12.60
N ILE A 20 45.91 5.14 12.23
CA ILE A 20 44.46 5.17 12.03
C ILE A 20 44.21 4.62 10.61
N CYS A 21 44.30 3.30 10.45
CA CYS A 21 43.93 2.66 9.19
C CYS A 21 43.38 1.24 9.38
N SER A 22 42.52 1.05 10.39
CA SER A 22 41.77 -0.19 10.58
C SER A 22 40.29 0.01 10.97
N TYR A 23 39.77 1.24 10.92
CA TYR A 23 38.35 1.55 11.23
C TYR A 23 37.52 1.97 10.01
N LEU A 24 37.90 1.56 8.79
CA LEU A 24 37.11 1.78 7.57
C LEU A 24 36.68 0.48 6.88
N LEU A 25 36.58 -0.62 7.62
CA LEU A 25 36.12 -1.91 7.10
C LEU A 25 35.04 -2.59 7.98
N SER A 26 34.21 -1.82 8.69
CA SER A 26 33.09 -2.41 9.45
C SER A 26 31.86 -1.50 9.53
N ASP A 27 31.34 -1.02 8.40
CA ASP A 27 29.88 -0.89 8.26
C ASP A 27 29.42 -0.86 6.80
N LYS A 28 29.87 -1.85 6.02
CA LYS A 28 29.11 -2.29 4.84
C LYS A 28 28.02 -3.26 5.30
N ARG A 29 27.25 -2.91 6.34
CA ARG A 29 25.91 -3.48 6.50
C ARG A 29 25.13 -3.00 5.30
N SER A 30 25.14 -3.85 4.29
CA SER A 30 24.31 -3.83 3.09
C SER A 30 23.17 -2.82 3.24
N ILE A 31 23.29 -1.68 2.56
CA ILE A 31 22.11 -0.86 2.26
C ILE A 31 21.30 -1.72 1.31
N MET A 32 20.57 -2.71 1.84
CA MET A 32 19.55 -3.41 1.08
C MET A 32 18.52 -2.34 0.73
N ALA A 33 18.56 -1.93 -0.53
CA ALA A 33 17.57 -1.04 -1.09
C ALA A 33 16.19 -1.69 -0.88
N ILE A 34 15.24 -0.91 -0.38
CA ILE A 34 13.84 -1.32 -0.38
C ILE A 34 13.42 -1.26 -1.85
N ALA A 35 13.06 -2.41 -2.43
CA ALA A 35 12.68 -2.50 -3.82
C ALA A 35 11.15 -2.62 -3.91
N PRO A 36 10.47 -1.76 -4.70
CA PRO A 36 9.05 -1.93 -4.93
C PRO A 36 8.78 -3.24 -5.67
N LEU A 37 7.53 -3.69 -5.60
CA LEU A 37 7.05 -4.84 -6.33
C LEU A 37 7.23 -4.64 -7.84
N GLN A 38 7.67 -5.72 -8.49
CA GLN A 38 7.67 -5.82 -9.94
C GLN A 38 6.23 -5.72 -10.47
N ALA A 39 6.04 -5.05 -11.62
CA ALA A 39 4.73 -4.72 -12.17
C ALA A 39 3.82 -5.96 -12.31
N GLU A 40 4.37 -7.11 -12.70
CA GLU A 40 3.64 -8.36 -12.91
C GLU A 40 3.11 -8.99 -11.62
N ARG A 41 3.63 -8.56 -10.46
CA ARG A 41 3.24 -9.04 -9.14
C ARG A 41 2.34 -8.06 -8.39
N ARG A 42 2.07 -6.87 -8.95
CA ARG A 42 1.26 -5.85 -8.30
C ARG A 42 -0.22 -6.24 -8.40
N PRO A 43 -0.99 -6.13 -7.31
CA PRO A 43 -2.45 -6.22 -7.40
C PRO A 43 -2.98 -4.99 -8.16
N CYS A 44 -4.00 -5.14 -8.98
CA CYS A 44 -4.64 -3.99 -9.64
C CYS A 44 -5.56 -3.21 -8.69
N ILE A 45 -6.11 -3.89 -7.68
CA ILE A 45 -7.07 -3.35 -6.71
C ILE A 45 -6.52 -3.53 -5.31
N LEU A 46 -6.58 -2.47 -4.51
CA LEU A 46 -6.25 -2.48 -3.09
C LEU A 46 -7.41 -1.87 -2.29
N TYR A 47 -7.51 -2.27 -1.02
CA TYR A 47 -8.57 -1.86 -0.12
C TYR A 47 -8.00 -1.20 1.13
N ARG A 48 -8.53 -0.04 1.52
CA ARG A 48 -8.18 0.60 2.79
C ARG A 48 -9.40 0.74 3.67
N THR A 49 -9.29 0.26 4.90
CA THR A 49 -10.31 0.49 5.93
C THR A 49 -9.91 1.72 6.75
N GLU A 50 -10.79 2.71 6.81
CA GLU A 50 -10.59 3.94 7.58
C GLU A 50 -11.65 4.13 8.65
N VAL A 51 -11.22 4.59 9.82
CA VAL A 51 -12.06 5.16 10.87
C VAL A 51 -12.02 6.67 10.76
N TRP A 52 -13.18 7.27 10.61
CA TRP A 52 -13.37 8.71 10.42
C TRP A 52 -13.79 9.43 11.71
N ASP A 53 -14.11 8.67 12.76
CA ASP A 53 -14.32 9.19 14.11
C ASP A 53 -13.00 9.66 14.73
N GLU A 54 -12.79 10.98 14.79
CA GLU A 54 -11.58 11.62 15.31
C GLU A 54 -11.28 11.27 16.78
N ARG A 55 -12.30 10.84 17.54
CA ARG A 55 -12.14 10.48 18.96
C ARG A 55 -11.71 9.03 19.14
N HIS A 56 -11.74 8.23 18.07
CA HIS A 56 -11.43 6.81 18.14
C HIS A 56 -9.93 6.55 18.08
N LEU A 57 -9.43 5.57 18.84
CA LEU A 57 -8.00 5.19 18.91
C LEU A 57 -7.41 4.76 17.54
N TRP A 58 -8.27 4.37 16.61
CA TRP A 58 -7.91 3.95 15.26
C TRP A 58 -8.23 4.96 14.17
N PHE A 59 -8.56 6.21 14.53
CA PHE A 59 -8.72 7.29 13.57
C PHE A 59 -7.57 7.32 12.55
N ASN A 60 -7.89 7.23 11.26
CA ASN A 60 -6.91 7.13 10.18
C ASN A 60 -7.40 7.66 8.83
N LYS A 61 -7.99 8.86 8.83
CA LYS A 61 -8.33 9.61 7.62
C LYS A 61 -7.07 9.89 6.77
N SER A 62 -7.09 9.50 5.50
CA SER A 62 -6.02 9.80 4.55
C SER A 62 -6.38 10.87 3.52
N PHE A 63 -7.65 11.23 3.38
CA PHE A 63 -8.08 12.22 2.38
C PHE A 63 -7.63 13.65 2.73
N ASP A 64 -6.95 14.30 1.80
CA ASP A 64 -6.68 15.75 1.81
C ASP A 64 -7.87 16.56 1.24
N GLU A 65 -7.73 17.89 1.20
CA GLU A 65 -8.76 18.79 0.68
C GLU A 65 -9.01 18.65 -0.83
N ALA A 66 -8.02 18.13 -1.57
CA ALA A 66 -8.12 17.87 -3.01
C ALA A 66 -8.67 16.47 -3.32
N GLY A 67 -9.00 15.69 -2.29
CA GLY A 67 -9.53 14.33 -2.42
C GLY A 67 -8.46 13.25 -2.63
N ASN A 68 -7.17 13.59 -2.58
CA ASN A 68 -6.09 12.60 -2.67
C ASN A 68 -5.97 11.85 -1.35
N MET A 69 -5.60 10.57 -1.40
CA MET A 69 -5.20 9.85 -0.19
C MET A 69 -3.73 10.10 0.07
N VAL A 70 -3.39 10.76 1.17
CA VAL A 70 -2.01 11.15 1.53
C VAL A 70 -1.61 10.46 2.82
N SER A 71 -0.39 9.94 2.85
CA SER A 71 0.22 9.41 4.07
C SER A 71 0.41 10.52 5.12
N ARG A 72 0.55 10.15 6.40
CA ARG A 72 0.65 11.14 7.50
C ARG A 72 1.95 11.96 7.49
N ASN A 73 2.96 11.53 6.73
CA ASN A 73 4.24 12.22 6.64
C ASN A 73 4.86 12.00 5.25
N PRO A 74 4.26 12.59 4.20
CA PRO A 74 4.59 12.27 2.81
C PRO A 74 5.96 12.80 2.39
N HIS A 75 6.55 13.76 3.11
CA HIS A 75 7.84 14.36 2.74
C HIS A 75 9.05 13.59 3.29
N THR A 76 8.83 12.56 4.10
CA THR A 76 9.92 11.75 4.66
C THR A 76 10.40 10.73 3.63
N ALA A 77 11.71 10.65 3.44
CA ALA A 77 12.31 9.65 2.56
C ALA A 77 12.03 8.22 3.06
N LEU A 78 11.63 7.34 2.14
CA LEU A 78 11.52 5.92 2.40
C LEU A 78 12.90 5.26 2.46
N ASN A 79 13.17 4.60 3.58
CA ASN A 79 14.37 3.80 3.82
C ASN A 79 14.05 2.71 4.85
N ARG A 80 14.98 1.77 5.09
CA ARG A 80 14.76 0.63 6.02
C ARG A 80 14.30 1.05 7.42
N ARG A 81 14.76 2.20 7.93
CA ARG A 81 14.34 2.72 9.24
C ARG A 81 12.90 3.20 9.20
N THR A 82 12.52 3.95 8.17
CA THR A 82 11.14 4.42 7.97
C THR A 82 10.17 3.26 7.75
N MET A 83 10.56 2.27 6.94
CA MET A 83 9.77 1.05 6.71
C MET A 83 9.58 0.24 8.00
N ARG A 84 10.66 0.00 8.75
CA ARG A 84 10.60 -0.64 10.07
C ARG A 84 9.66 0.08 11.02
N ARG A 85 9.71 1.43 11.06
CA ARG A 85 8.81 2.23 11.89
C ARG A 85 7.35 2.09 11.48
N HIS A 86 7.07 1.99 10.19
CA HIS A 86 5.70 1.78 9.69
C HIS A 86 5.15 0.42 10.13
N LEU A 87 5.98 -0.61 9.99
CA LEU A 87 5.67 -2.00 10.31
C LEU A 87 5.89 -2.34 11.80
N ASP A 88 6.10 -1.35 12.66
CA ASP A 88 6.18 -1.57 14.10
C ASP A 88 4.88 -1.08 14.75
N ILE A 89 3.95 -2.01 15.00
CA ILE A 89 2.63 -1.71 15.58
C ILE A 89 2.75 -1.12 16.99
N SER A 90 3.83 -1.41 17.71
CA SER A 90 4.09 -0.85 19.04
C SER A 90 4.43 0.64 18.97
N ASN A 91 4.88 1.12 17.80
CA ASN A 91 5.39 2.46 17.63
C ASN A 91 4.80 3.16 16.39
N ARG A 92 3.56 3.66 16.54
CA ARG A 92 2.79 4.33 15.48
C ARG A 92 3.31 5.74 15.17
N HIS A 93 4.49 5.84 14.58
CA HIS A 93 4.98 7.10 14.05
C HIS A 93 4.36 7.43 12.68
N PRO A 94 4.08 8.71 12.38
CA PRO A 94 3.77 9.14 11.02
C PRO A 94 4.88 8.77 10.04
N THR A 95 4.51 8.13 8.94
CA THR A 95 5.39 7.64 7.86
C THR A 95 4.85 8.05 6.50
N PRO A 96 5.67 8.01 5.43
CA PRO A 96 5.25 8.31 4.06
C PRO A 96 4.46 7.15 3.41
N LEU A 97 4.02 6.15 4.18
CA LEU A 97 3.39 4.92 3.68
C LEU A 97 1.91 4.87 4.07
N LEU A 98 1.10 4.34 3.15
CA LEU A 98 -0.30 3.98 3.35
C LEU A 98 -0.46 2.45 3.29
N SER A 99 -1.02 1.85 4.34
CA SER A 99 -1.40 0.43 4.37
C SER A 99 -2.73 0.17 3.65
N PHE A 100 -2.76 -0.94 2.91
CA PHE A 100 -3.93 -1.49 2.23
C PHE A 100 -3.97 -3.00 2.37
N SER A 101 -5.15 -3.61 2.32
CA SER A 101 -5.31 -5.04 2.08
C SER A 101 -5.50 -5.35 0.59
N SER A 102 -4.99 -6.48 0.12
CA SER A 102 -5.21 -6.97 -1.25
C SER A 102 -6.54 -7.71 -1.45
N SER A 103 -7.21 -8.09 -0.38
CA SER A 103 -8.46 -8.84 -0.44
C SER A 103 -9.62 -8.08 0.21
N TRP A 104 -10.80 -8.28 -0.36
CA TRP A 104 -12.05 -7.74 0.17
C TRP A 104 -12.36 -8.27 1.57
N ASP A 105 -12.06 -9.54 1.83
CA ASP A 105 -12.33 -10.15 3.15
C ASP A 105 -11.45 -9.57 4.24
N SER A 106 -10.18 -9.32 3.97
CA SER A 106 -9.29 -8.67 4.91
C SER A 106 -9.76 -7.24 5.22
N ALA A 107 -10.33 -6.54 4.23
CA ALA A 107 -10.94 -5.23 4.42
C ALA A 107 -12.22 -5.30 5.29
N LEU A 108 -13.10 -6.27 5.03
CA LEU A 108 -14.30 -6.52 5.83
C LEU A 108 -13.98 -6.94 7.26
N ALA A 109 -13.02 -7.86 7.44
CA ALA A 109 -12.57 -8.30 8.76
C ALA A 109 -12.00 -7.13 9.57
N ARG A 110 -11.20 -6.26 8.93
CA ARG A 110 -10.67 -5.04 9.56
C ARG A 110 -11.79 -4.06 9.93
N ARG A 111 -12.78 -3.85 9.04
CA ARG A 111 -13.97 -3.05 9.33
C ARG A 111 -14.73 -3.59 10.54
N ARG A 112 -15.00 -4.90 10.57
CA ARG A 112 -15.69 -5.56 11.69
C ARG A 112 -14.93 -5.41 12.99
N ARG A 113 -13.60 -5.54 12.95
CA ARG A 113 -12.74 -5.29 14.11
C ARG A 113 -12.92 -3.86 14.63
N TYR A 114 -12.91 -2.85 13.76
CA TYR A 114 -13.10 -1.46 14.14
C TYR A 114 -14.46 -1.22 14.81
N ILE A 115 -15.55 -1.72 14.20
CA ILE A 115 -16.90 -1.60 14.75
C ILE A 115 -17.01 -2.30 16.12
N ASN A 116 -16.46 -3.51 16.25
CA ASN A 116 -16.49 -4.27 17.50
C ASN A 116 -15.74 -3.59 18.67
N HIS A 117 -14.86 -2.62 18.38
CA HIS A 117 -14.18 -1.82 19.40
C HIS A 117 -14.78 -0.41 19.56
N GLY A 118 -15.96 -0.15 18.99
CA GLY A 118 -16.73 1.06 19.21
C GLY A 118 -16.52 2.16 18.17
N ALA A 119 -15.89 1.89 17.03
CA ALA A 119 -15.80 2.88 15.95
C ALA A 119 -17.19 3.17 15.36
N GLY A 120 -17.64 4.43 15.45
CA GLY A 120 -18.95 4.87 14.97
C GLY A 120 -18.99 5.27 13.49
N ASP A 121 -17.83 5.54 12.89
CA ASP A 121 -17.72 5.90 11.48
C ASP A 121 -16.54 5.16 10.83
N VAL A 122 -16.87 4.18 9.98
CA VAL A 122 -15.92 3.30 9.32
C VAL A 122 -16.24 3.20 7.83
N SER A 123 -15.21 3.27 7.00
CA SER A 123 -15.31 3.15 5.54
C SER A 123 -14.33 2.11 5.01
N ILE A 124 -14.71 1.38 3.96
CA ILE A 124 -13.76 0.63 3.12
C ILE A 124 -13.65 1.36 1.79
N ILE A 125 -12.43 1.72 1.40
CA ILE A 125 -12.10 2.43 0.17
C ILE A 125 -11.41 1.45 -0.77
N ALA A 126 -11.96 1.27 -1.97
CA ALA A 126 -11.32 0.49 -3.02
C ALA A 126 -10.55 1.43 -3.96
N ILE A 127 -9.30 1.09 -4.25
CA ILE A 127 -8.45 1.87 -5.15
C ILE A 127 -7.89 1.02 -6.29
N TRP A 128 -7.65 1.67 -7.42
CA TRP A 128 -6.92 1.18 -8.58
C TRP A 128 -5.45 1.62 -8.45
N VAL A 129 -4.52 0.68 -8.56
CA VAL A 129 -3.08 0.96 -8.32
C VAL A 129 -2.16 0.51 -9.46
N ASP A 130 -2.72 0.26 -10.63
CA ASP A 130 -1.97 -0.22 -11.81
C ASP A 130 -0.88 0.75 -12.27
N SER A 131 -1.05 2.07 -12.06
CA SER A 131 -0.07 3.11 -12.37
C SER A 131 0.92 3.41 -11.23
N SER A 132 0.76 2.79 -10.05
CA SER A 132 1.62 3.07 -8.91
C SER A 132 2.89 2.23 -8.96
N ASP A 133 4.04 2.90 -9.07
CA ASP A 133 5.37 2.27 -9.11
C ASP A 133 5.97 1.97 -7.75
N GLU A 134 5.40 2.55 -6.69
CA GLU A 134 5.96 2.49 -5.33
C GLU A 134 5.04 1.70 -4.39
N ILE A 135 4.73 0.45 -4.80
CA ILE A 135 3.97 -0.52 -4.01
C ILE A 135 4.93 -1.55 -3.41
N TYR A 136 4.79 -1.84 -2.12
CA TYR A 136 5.60 -2.81 -1.39
C TYR A 136 4.71 -3.89 -0.77
N ASP A 137 5.21 -5.11 -0.69
CA ASP A 137 4.57 -6.23 0.02
C ASP A 137 5.00 -6.17 1.49
N ALA A 138 4.07 -5.82 2.38
CA ALA A 138 4.37 -5.56 3.79
C ALA A 138 4.91 -6.82 4.50
N TYR A 139 4.43 -8.00 4.12
CA TYR A 139 4.90 -9.28 4.67
C TYR A 139 6.36 -9.54 4.30
N ASN A 140 6.72 -9.36 3.02
CA ASN A 140 8.11 -9.56 2.58
C ASN A 140 9.04 -8.55 3.25
N GLU A 141 8.64 -7.27 3.30
CA GLU A 141 9.42 -6.21 3.95
C GLU A 141 9.61 -6.49 5.46
N ALA A 142 8.54 -6.87 6.17
CA ALA A 142 8.61 -7.21 7.59
C ALA A 142 9.54 -8.41 7.85
N ARG A 143 9.45 -9.44 7.00
CA ARG A 143 10.31 -10.62 7.07
C ARG A 143 11.78 -10.27 6.83
N GLU A 144 12.08 -9.47 5.80
CA GLU A 144 13.44 -9.02 5.49
C GLU A 144 14.01 -8.07 6.54
N LEU A 145 13.15 -7.35 7.26
CA LEU A 145 13.52 -6.54 8.41
C LEU A 145 13.69 -7.36 9.69
N GLY A 146 13.34 -8.65 9.70
CA GLY A 146 13.43 -9.52 10.87
C GLY A 146 12.49 -9.08 12.01
N LEU A 147 11.30 -8.58 11.66
CA LEU A 147 10.29 -8.19 12.66
C LEU A 147 9.62 -9.44 13.24
N PRO A 148 9.29 -9.46 14.54
CA PRO A 148 8.48 -10.53 15.11
C PRO A 148 7.04 -10.45 14.56
N ASN A 149 6.36 -11.59 14.48
CA ASN A 149 4.95 -11.70 14.05
C ASN A 149 4.69 -11.07 12.66
N PHE A 150 5.62 -11.20 11.72
CA PHE A 150 5.48 -10.63 10.37
C PHE A 150 4.29 -11.24 9.59
N GLU A 151 3.78 -12.40 10.02
CA GLU A 151 2.61 -13.08 9.46
C GLU A 151 1.33 -12.23 9.55
N GLN A 152 1.25 -11.27 10.47
CA GLN A 152 0.11 -10.35 10.54
C GLN A 152 -0.01 -9.41 9.34
N TYR A 153 1.08 -9.26 8.56
CA TYR A 153 1.13 -8.44 7.35
C TYR A 153 0.80 -9.24 6.08
N LEU A 154 0.36 -10.49 6.22
CA LEU A 154 -0.20 -11.24 5.10
C LEU A 154 -1.38 -10.44 4.49
N ASP A 155 -1.42 -10.39 3.16
CA ASP A 155 -2.34 -9.58 2.36
C ASP A 155 -2.21 -8.06 2.55
N GLU A 156 -1.19 -7.55 3.24
CA GLU A 156 -0.95 -6.11 3.39
C GLU A 156 0.05 -5.59 2.34
N TYR A 157 -0.34 -4.49 1.69
CA TYR A 157 0.46 -3.77 0.72
C TYR A 157 0.63 -2.33 1.16
N LEU A 158 1.82 -1.78 0.93
CA LEU A 158 2.16 -0.42 1.30
C LEU A 158 2.32 0.41 0.03
N VAL A 159 1.65 1.54 -0.04
CA VAL A 159 1.83 2.53 -1.11
C VAL A 159 2.60 3.72 -0.55
N HIS A 160 3.64 4.14 -1.24
CA HIS A 160 4.45 5.30 -0.86
C HIS A 160 3.80 6.61 -1.32
N HIS A 161 3.97 7.65 -0.50
CA HIS A 161 3.45 9.00 -0.65
C HIS A 161 1.93 9.13 -0.62
N ALA A 162 1.32 9.12 -1.79
CA ALA A 162 -0.08 9.46 -1.98
C ALA A 162 -0.68 8.64 -3.12
N VAL A 163 -1.97 8.34 -2.99
CA VAL A 163 -2.79 7.90 -4.11
C VAL A 163 -3.50 9.16 -4.60
N ALA A 164 -3.04 9.65 -5.74
CA ALA A 164 -3.66 10.79 -6.39
C ALA A 164 -5.14 10.47 -6.68
N ALA A 165 -6.02 11.42 -6.39
CA ALA A 165 -7.40 11.36 -6.91
C ALA A 165 -7.39 11.49 -8.44
N GLN A 166 -6.38 12.21 -8.97
CA GLN A 166 -6.06 12.20 -10.39
C GLN A 166 -5.76 10.75 -10.83
N GLU A 167 -6.06 10.42 -12.09
CA GLU A 167 -5.98 9.05 -12.67
C GLU A 167 -7.12 8.08 -12.29
N TYR A 168 -8.19 8.58 -11.67
CA TYR A 168 -9.38 7.77 -11.40
C TYR A 168 -9.06 6.58 -10.48
N SER A 169 -8.16 6.80 -9.53
CA SER A 169 -7.57 5.76 -8.69
C SER A 169 -8.49 5.38 -7.53
N ILE A 170 -9.42 6.25 -7.13
CA ILE A 170 -10.40 5.95 -6.08
C ILE A 170 -11.67 5.44 -6.75
N LEU A 171 -11.97 4.16 -6.57
CA LEU A 171 -13.04 3.49 -7.30
C LEU A 171 -14.36 3.51 -6.54
N ALA A 172 -14.35 3.25 -5.24
CA ALA A 172 -15.58 3.17 -4.46
C ALA A 172 -15.32 3.35 -2.98
N ILE A 173 -16.29 3.92 -2.27
CA ILE A 173 -16.24 4.07 -0.81
C ILE A 173 -17.49 3.44 -0.19
N PHE A 174 -17.30 2.33 0.53
CA PHE A 174 -18.35 1.64 1.25
C PHE A 174 -18.40 2.15 2.68
N ARG A 175 -19.39 2.98 2.99
CA ARG A 175 -19.53 3.66 4.29
C ARG A 175 -20.45 2.91 5.25
N GLY A 176 -20.31 3.24 6.51
CA GLY A 176 -21.28 2.94 7.55
C GLY A 176 -20.91 1.73 8.40
N ILE A 177 -21.70 1.52 9.45
CA ILE A 177 -21.47 0.52 10.50
C ILE A 177 -22.49 -0.63 10.48
N ALA A 178 -23.39 -0.65 9.50
CA ALA A 178 -24.40 -1.70 9.38
C ALA A 178 -23.75 -3.09 9.30
N PRO A 179 -24.36 -4.14 9.89
CA PRO A 179 -23.88 -5.50 9.74
C PRO A 179 -23.71 -5.88 8.27
N GLU A 180 -22.79 -6.81 8.01
CA GLU A 180 -22.59 -7.31 6.65
C GLU A 180 -23.84 -8.07 6.16
N ALA A 181 -24.14 -7.94 4.88
CA ALA A 181 -25.22 -8.64 4.20
C ALA A 181 -24.73 -9.21 2.88
N ASP A 182 -25.35 -10.31 2.44
CA ASP A 182 -25.03 -10.90 1.14
C ASP A 182 -25.63 -10.07 0.01
N ALA A 183 -24.80 -9.77 -0.98
CA ALA A 183 -25.18 -9.08 -2.20
C ALA A 183 -24.72 -9.87 -3.42
N GLN A 184 -25.48 -9.77 -4.50
CA GLN A 184 -25.15 -10.35 -5.79
C GLN A 184 -24.40 -9.33 -6.65
N ILE A 185 -23.32 -9.80 -7.27
CA ILE A 185 -22.70 -9.13 -8.40
C ILE A 185 -22.88 -9.95 -9.67
N VAL A 186 -23.04 -9.22 -10.78
CA VAL A 186 -23.17 -9.76 -12.12
C VAL A 186 -21.93 -9.36 -12.92
N LEU A 187 -21.21 -10.36 -13.38
CA LEU A 187 -20.19 -10.29 -14.42
C LEU A 187 -20.77 -10.93 -15.70
N PRO A 188 -20.25 -10.63 -16.90
CA PRO A 188 -20.70 -11.34 -18.09
C PRO A 188 -20.50 -12.86 -17.91
N ARG A 189 -21.60 -13.62 -17.97
CA ARG A 189 -21.65 -15.08 -17.79
C ARG A 189 -21.33 -15.60 -16.37
N CYS A 190 -21.23 -14.72 -15.37
CA CYS A 190 -20.99 -15.12 -13.98
C CYS A 190 -21.86 -14.30 -13.03
N ARG A 191 -22.46 -14.98 -12.06
CA ARG A 191 -23.08 -14.33 -10.90
C ARG A 191 -22.36 -14.83 -9.67
N SER A 192 -22.04 -13.92 -8.77
CA SER A 192 -21.37 -14.24 -7.53
C SER A 192 -22.11 -13.57 -6.38
N THR A 193 -22.16 -14.24 -5.24
CA THR A 193 -22.68 -13.68 -3.99
C THR A 193 -21.50 -13.33 -3.12
N ILE A 194 -21.43 -12.09 -2.65
CA ILE A 194 -20.35 -11.57 -1.83
C ILE A 194 -20.93 -10.88 -0.58
N PRO A 195 -20.23 -10.94 0.56
CA PRO A 195 -20.59 -10.12 1.71
C PRO A 195 -20.26 -8.65 1.42
N VAL A 196 -21.14 -7.73 1.82
CA VAL A 196 -20.91 -6.28 1.73
C VAL A 196 -21.43 -5.57 2.98
N PRO A 197 -21.00 -4.32 3.28
CA PRO A 197 -21.65 -3.53 4.31
C PRO A 197 -23.16 -3.40 4.07
N GLY A 198 -23.95 -3.55 5.13
CA GLY A 198 -25.42 -3.49 5.04
C GLY A 198 -25.94 -2.13 4.57
N GLY A 199 -27.16 -2.13 4.04
CA GLY A 199 -27.80 -0.93 3.46
C GLY A 199 -27.57 -0.78 1.96
N LEU A 200 -26.80 -1.66 1.34
CA LEU A 200 -26.64 -1.76 -0.10
C LEU A 200 -27.77 -2.59 -0.74
N PRO A 201 -28.09 -2.36 -2.03
CA PRO A 201 -29.10 -3.14 -2.74
C PRO A 201 -28.68 -4.61 -2.87
N LEU A 202 -29.65 -5.53 -3.04
CA LEU A 202 -29.34 -6.96 -3.24
C LEU A 202 -28.50 -7.21 -4.49
N LEU A 203 -28.70 -6.43 -5.55
CA LEU A 203 -27.89 -6.47 -6.76
C LEU A 203 -27.05 -5.19 -6.82
N ILE A 204 -25.74 -5.29 -6.56
CA ILE A 204 -24.88 -4.12 -6.35
C ILE A 204 -24.08 -3.69 -7.59
N THR A 205 -24.10 -4.45 -8.68
CA THR A 205 -23.27 -4.13 -9.87
C THR A 205 -23.54 -2.72 -10.41
N ASP A 206 -24.81 -2.34 -10.53
CA ASP A 206 -25.17 -1.01 -11.02
C ASP A 206 -24.84 0.08 -10.00
N TRP A 207 -25.00 -0.22 -8.70
CA TRP A 207 -24.58 0.68 -7.62
C TRP A 207 -23.07 0.92 -7.64
N ILE A 208 -22.26 -0.14 -7.80
CA ILE A 208 -20.79 -0.02 -7.93
C ILE A 208 -20.43 0.82 -9.14
N ARG A 209 -21.10 0.62 -10.28
CA ARG A 209 -20.83 1.40 -11.49
C ARG A 209 -21.12 2.89 -11.28
N GLN A 210 -22.22 3.21 -10.59
CA GLN A 210 -22.59 4.59 -10.27
C GLN A 210 -21.63 5.21 -9.26
N GLU A 211 -21.25 4.48 -8.21
CA GLU A 211 -20.28 4.91 -7.21
C GLU A 211 -18.92 5.20 -7.87
N MET A 212 -18.46 4.31 -8.75
CA MET A 212 -17.26 4.54 -9.56
C MET A 212 -17.38 5.82 -10.37
N TYR A 213 -18.47 5.99 -11.13
CA TYR A 213 -18.68 7.21 -11.91
C TYR A 213 -18.70 8.47 -11.04
N ALA A 214 -19.24 8.40 -9.82
CA ALA A 214 -19.27 9.54 -8.90
C ALA A 214 -17.87 9.97 -8.44
N HIS A 215 -16.92 9.04 -8.30
CA HIS A 215 -15.54 9.34 -7.90
C HIS A 215 -14.60 9.61 -9.06
N THR A 216 -14.83 8.97 -10.21
CA THR A 216 -13.93 9.05 -11.37
C THR A 216 -14.45 10.00 -12.45
N GLY A 217 -15.75 10.29 -12.51
CA GLY A 217 -16.36 11.03 -13.61
C GLY A 217 -16.40 10.27 -14.94
N VAL A 218 -15.93 9.02 -14.99
CA VAL A 218 -15.85 8.21 -16.23
C VAL A 218 -16.29 6.77 -16.02
N TYR A 219 -17.02 6.23 -16.99
CA TYR A 219 -17.29 4.79 -17.05
C TYR A 219 -16.07 4.07 -17.62
N ASN A 220 -15.51 3.14 -16.86
CA ASN A 220 -14.37 2.34 -17.27
C ASN A 220 -14.63 0.86 -16.98
N ASP A 221 -14.99 0.10 -18.02
CA ASP A 221 -15.35 -1.30 -17.89
C ASP A 221 -14.16 -2.19 -17.48
N LEU A 222 -12.93 -1.82 -17.86
CA LEU A 222 -11.72 -2.52 -17.43
C LEU A 222 -11.58 -2.44 -15.90
N LYS A 223 -11.65 -1.21 -15.34
CA LYS A 223 -11.58 -1.00 -13.88
C LYS A 223 -12.77 -1.66 -13.18
N LEU A 224 -13.98 -1.53 -13.72
CA LEU A 224 -15.18 -2.14 -13.16
C LEU A 224 -15.05 -3.67 -13.09
N TYR A 225 -14.67 -4.33 -14.18
CA TYR A 225 -14.64 -5.79 -14.22
C TYR A 225 -13.51 -6.35 -13.36
N THR A 226 -12.35 -5.68 -13.35
CA THR A 226 -11.27 -6.02 -12.42
C THR A 226 -11.71 -5.89 -10.98
N PHE A 227 -12.43 -4.80 -10.65
CA PHE A 227 -12.93 -4.55 -9.31
C PHE A 227 -13.97 -5.60 -8.88
N LEU A 228 -14.94 -5.92 -9.74
CA LEU A 228 -15.93 -6.98 -9.48
C LEU A 228 -15.28 -8.36 -9.31
N CYS A 229 -14.24 -8.68 -10.10
CA CYS A 229 -13.48 -9.91 -9.93
C CYS A 229 -12.75 -9.94 -8.58
N SER A 230 -12.13 -8.82 -8.18
CA SER A 230 -11.46 -8.68 -6.88
C SER A 230 -12.43 -8.90 -5.71
N LEU A 231 -13.62 -8.29 -5.77
CA LEU A 231 -14.68 -8.51 -4.77
C LEU A 231 -15.13 -9.98 -4.69
N SER A 232 -15.17 -10.69 -5.82
CA SER A 232 -15.59 -12.10 -5.89
C SER A 232 -14.48 -13.14 -5.73
N ARG A 233 -13.26 -12.71 -5.39
CA ARG A 233 -12.09 -13.61 -5.32
C ARG A 233 -11.85 -14.38 -6.63
N ILE A 234 -12.22 -13.79 -7.76
CA ILE A 234 -11.98 -14.38 -9.08
C ILE A 234 -10.58 -13.94 -9.50
N PRO A 235 -9.60 -14.86 -9.56
CA PRO A 235 -8.26 -14.51 -9.97
C PRO A 235 -8.28 -14.08 -11.45
N VAL A 236 -7.70 -12.92 -11.72
CA VAL A 236 -7.59 -12.38 -13.08
C VAL A 236 -6.14 -12.06 -13.40
N GLN A 237 -5.77 -12.26 -14.66
CA GLN A 237 -4.50 -11.83 -15.22
C GLN A 237 -4.77 -10.75 -16.27
N LYS A 238 -4.05 -9.64 -16.16
CA LYS A 238 -4.03 -8.58 -17.17
C LYS A 238 -2.94 -8.92 -18.20
N GLU A 239 -3.29 -8.93 -19.47
CA GLU A 239 -2.37 -9.10 -20.60
C GLU A 239 -2.47 -7.89 -21.53
N MET A 240 -1.33 -7.31 -21.92
CA MET A 240 -1.29 -6.31 -22.99
C MET A 240 -1.05 -7.01 -24.32
N ARG A 241 -1.91 -6.79 -25.31
CA ARG A 241 -1.74 -7.31 -26.69
C ARG A 241 -2.17 -6.26 -27.71
N ASN A 242 -1.26 -5.86 -28.60
CA ASN A 242 -1.54 -4.94 -29.70
C ASN A 242 -2.25 -3.63 -29.26
N GLY A 243 -1.85 -3.04 -28.13
CA GLY A 243 -2.49 -1.83 -27.58
C GLY A 243 -3.90 -2.07 -27.02
N GLN A 244 -4.27 -3.31 -26.76
CA GLN A 244 -5.49 -3.67 -26.04
C GLN A 244 -5.15 -4.37 -24.73
N VAL A 245 -5.97 -4.09 -23.72
CA VAL A 245 -5.90 -4.76 -22.42
C VAL A 245 -6.84 -5.96 -22.47
N ARG A 246 -6.33 -7.15 -22.18
CA ARG A 246 -7.14 -8.36 -22.00
C ARG A 246 -7.13 -8.75 -20.52
N LEU A 247 -8.31 -8.82 -19.91
CA LEU A 247 -8.48 -9.47 -18.62
C LEU A 247 -8.83 -10.94 -18.85
N LYS A 248 -7.99 -11.83 -18.37
CA LYS A 248 -8.20 -13.28 -18.43
C LYS A 248 -8.54 -13.80 -17.04
N CYS A 249 -9.72 -14.39 -16.89
CA CYS A 249 -10.06 -15.12 -15.68
C CYS A 249 -9.22 -16.41 -15.60
N LEU A 250 -8.62 -16.66 -14.45
CA LEU A 250 -7.81 -17.84 -14.17
C LEU A 250 -8.57 -18.94 -13.42
N ALA A 251 -9.84 -18.72 -13.08
CA ALA A 251 -10.65 -19.73 -12.42
C ALA A 251 -10.88 -20.93 -13.36
N PRO A 252 -10.53 -22.16 -12.95
CA PRO A 252 -10.51 -23.33 -13.84
C PRO A 252 -11.89 -23.69 -14.41
N TYR A 253 -12.96 -23.33 -13.70
CA TYR A 253 -14.35 -23.58 -14.11
C TYR A 253 -15.00 -22.39 -14.83
N PHE A 254 -14.27 -21.29 -15.02
CA PHE A 254 -14.77 -20.07 -15.62
C PHE A 254 -13.74 -19.46 -16.58
N LEU A 255 -13.71 -19.99 -17.80
CA LEU A 255 -12.92 -19.43 -18.89
C LEU A 255 -13.65 -18.24 -19.50
N ALA A 256 -13.40 -17.06 -18.92
CA ALA A 256 -13.80 -15.80 -19.50
C ALA A 256 -12.56 -14.97 -19.83
N SER A 257 -12.63 -14.26 -20.95
CA SER A 257 -11.69 -13.18 -21.22
C SER A 257 -12.45 -11.99 -21.78
N TRP A 258 -12.10 -10.81 -21.29
CA TRP A 258 -12.66 -9.55 -21.74
C TRP A 258 -11.55 -8.71 -22.34
N THR A 259 -11.82 -8.08 -23.48
CA THR A 259 -10.87 -7.22 -24.17
C THR A 259 -11.38 -5.79 -24.12
N PHE A 260 -10.48 -4.88 -23.79
CA PHE A 260 -10.74 -3.46 -23.66
C PHE A 260 -9.73 -2.70 -24.52
N ASN A 261 -10.15 -1.57 -25.08
CA ASN A 261 -9.21 -0.64 -25.66
C ASN A 261 -8.40 0.00 -24.52
N ASP A 262 -7.11 0.23 -24.74
CA ASP A 262 -6.31 1.03 -23.81
C ASP A 262 -6.87 2.46 -23.83
N VAL A 263 -7.27 2.98 -22.66
CA VAL A 263 -7.88 4.31 -22.48
C VAL A 263 -6.93 5.17 -21.66
#